data_AF-D3Q393-F1
#
_entry.id   AF-D3Q393-F1
#
_cell.length_a   1.000
_cell.length_b   1.000
_cell.length_c   1.000
_cell.angle_alpha   90.00
_cell.angle_beta   90.00
_cell.angle_gamma   90.00
#
_symmetry.space_group_name_H-M   'P 1'
#
loop_
_entity.id
_entity.type
_entity.pdbx_description
1 polymer ?
#
loop_
_entity_poly.entity_id
_entity_poly.type
_entity_poly.pdbx_seq_one_letter_code
_entity_poly.pdbx_strand_id
1 'polypeptide(L)'
;MPEQRVRIDGADVALGECEWVLWASCGCPNGCALADKHGGTPLVTEELAWRAFYTTRRDVEDHKKRGFRLELMTRDRWSAEVYPLMLRPDCPHTT
;
A
#
# COMPACT_ATOMS: atom_id res chain seq x y z
N MET A 1 -5.19 20.45 10.64
CA MET A 1 -5.51 19.04 10.91
C MET A 1 -4.35 18.48 11.74
N PRO A 2 -4.60 17.85 12.89
CA PRO A 2 -3.53 17.23 13.69
C PRO A 2 -2.84 16.12 12.89
N GLU A 3 -1.55 15.90 13.16
CA GLU A 3 -0.81 14.79 12.56
C GLU A 3 -1.43 13.46 13.03
N GLN A 4 -1.73 12.57 12.07
CA GLN A 4 -2.18 11.22 12.40
C GLN A 4 -0.97 10.30 12.45
N ARG A 5 -0.89 9.43 13.47
CA ARG A 5 0.24 8.55 13.70
C ARG A 5 -0.20 7.09 13.72
N VAL A 6 0.69 6.20 13.30
CA VAL A 6 0.49 4.75 13.23
C VAL A 6 1.70 4.04 13.81
N ARG A 7 1.49 2.81 14.30
CA ARG A 7 2.58 1.99 14.84
C ARG A 7 3.05 0.99 13.80
N ILE A 8 4.31 1.10 13.39
CA ILE A 8 4.97 0.21 12.43
C ILE A 8 6.25 -0.30 13.11
N ASP A 9 6.42 -1.63 13.18
CA ASP A 9 7.60 -2.27 13.79
C ASP A 9 7.94 -1.76 15.20
N GLY A 10 6.91 -1.41 15.98
CA GLY A 10 7.04 -0.89 17.34
C GLY A 10 7.37 0.60 17.44
N ALA A 11 7.57 1.30 16.31
CA ALA A 11 7.77 2.74 16.27
C ALA A 11 6.47 3.49 15.94
N ASP A 12 6.23 4.62 16.59
CA ASP A 12 5.14 5.53 16.22
C ASP A 12 5.62 6.47 15.10
N VAL A 13 5.05 6.30 13.90
CA VAL A 13 5.42 7.04 12.69
C VAL A 13 4.26 7.95 12.26
N ALA A 14 4.58 9.11 11.69
CA ALA A 14 3.58 9.97 11.08
C ALA A 14 2.99 9.29 9.84
N LEU A 15 1.66 9.27 9.72
CA LEU A 15 0.95 8.64 8.61
C LEU A 15 1.34 9.26 7.26
N GLY A 16 1.67 10.56 7.23
CA GLY A 16 2.14 11.25 6.02
C GLY A 16 3.51 10.80 5.51
N GLU A 17 4.25 10.07 6.34
CA GLU A 17 5.52 9.42 5.98
C GLU A 17 5.34 7.91 5.73
N CYS A 18 4.10 7.46 5.48
CA CYS A 18 3.80 6.06 5.23
C CYS A 18 3.16 5.86 3.84
N GLU A 19 3.46 4.71 3.24
CA GLU A 19 2.90 4.25 1.97
C GLU A 19 2.21 2.90 2.18
N TRP A 20 1.02 2.75 1.60
CA TRP A 20 0.42 1.44 1.40
C TRP A 20 0.93 0.84 0.10
N VAL A 21 1.44 -0.38 0.17
CA VAL A 21 1.94 -1.12 -0.98
C VAL A 21 1.06 -2.32 -1.24
N LEU A 22 0.59 -2.43 -2.48
CA LEU A 22 -0.12 -3.59 -2.99
C LEU A 22 0.86 -4.59 -3.59
N TRP A 23 0.92 -5.77 -3.01
CA TRP A 23 1.75 -6.87 -3.46
C TRP A 23 0.89 -7.94 -4.13
N ALA A 24 1.31 -8.40 -5.31
CA ALA A 24 0.79 -9.62 -5.91
C ALA A 24 1.26 -10.86 -5.14
N SER A 25 0.59 -11.99 -5.38
CA SER A 25 0.96 -13.29 -4.80
C SER A 25 2.35 -13.79 -5.21
N CYS A 26 2.90 -13.30 -6.32
CA CYS A 26 4.27 -13.58 -6.75
C CYS A 26 5.33 -12.75 -6.00
N GLY A 27 4.94 -11.80 -5.15
CA GLY A 27 5.83 -10.89 -4.44
C GLY A 27 6.20 -9.61 -5.19
N CYS A 28 5.61 -9.32 -6.35
CA CYS A 28 5.84 -8.06 -7.07
C CYS A 28 4.92 -6.95 -6.55
N PRO A 29 5.41 -5.71 -6.39
CA PRO A 29 4.56 -4.57 -6.09
C PRO A 29 3.77 -4.16 -7.34
N ASN A 30 2.45 -4.03 -7.20
CA ASN A 30 1.51 -3.66 -8.26
C ASN A 30 0.87 -2.30 -8.05
N GLY A 31 1.08 -1.66 -6.91
CA GLY A 31 0.56 -0.32 -6.65
C GLY A 31 1.05 0.24 -5.34
N CYS A 32 1.03 1.57 -5.24
CA CYS A 32 1.31 2.29 -4.00
C CYS A 32 0.30 3.43 -3.80
N ALA A 33 -0.03 3.73 -2.55
CA ALA A 33 -0.89 4.84 -2.18
C ALA A 33 -0.37 5.54 -0.92
N LEU A 34 -0.26 6.86 -1.01
CA LEU A 34 0.04 7.74 0.11
C LEU A 34 -1.01 7.57 1.21
N ALA A 35 -0.57 7.25 2.42
CA ALA A 35 -1.49 6.92 3.50
C ALA A 35 -2.26 8.16 4.04
N ASP A 36 -1.75 9.38 3.89
CA ASP A 36 -2.38 10.60 4.41
C ASP A 36 -3.23 11.39 3.40
N LYS A 37 -3.07 11.14 2.09
CA LYS A 37 -3.55 12.04 1.03
C LYS A 37 -4.32 11.36 -0.10
N HIS A 38 -4.90 10.20 0.13
CA HIS A 38 -5.68 9.52 -0.91
C HIS A 38 -7.09 10.12 -1.04
N GLY A 39 -7.30 10.98 -2.05
CA GLY A 39 -8.62 11.58 -2.33
C GLY A 39 -9.20 12.41 -1.15
N GLY A 40 -8.33 12.96 -0.30
CA GLY A 40 -8.72 13.70 0.90
C GLY A 40 -9.12 12.85 2.11
N THR A 41 -9.06 11.52 2.00
CA THR A 41 -9.34 10.60 3.11
C THR A 41 -8.06 9.88 3.55
N PRO A 42 -7.64 10.00 4.82
CA PRO A 42 -6.52 9.22 5.36
C PRO A 42 -6.82 7.71 5.35
N LEU A 43 -5.88 6.92 4.82
CA LEU A 43 -5.93 5.46 4.77
C LEU A 43 -5.35 4.85 6.05
N VAL A 44 -6.01 5.09 7.17
CA VAL A 44 -5.52 4.70 8.52
C VAL A 44 -5.64 3.21 8.82
N THR A 45 -6.41 2.47 8.04
CA THR A 45 -6.59 1.01 8.18
C THR A 45 -6.39 0.31 6.85
N GLU A 46 -6.12 -1.00 6.93
CA GLU A 46 -5.99 -1.84 5.74
C GLU A 46 -7.28 -1.86 4.92
N GLU A 47 -8.47 -1.84 5.56
CA GLU A 47 -9.76 -1.81 4.86
C GLU A 47 -9.96 -0.53 4.03
N LEU A 48 -9.53 0.62 4.55
CA LEU A 48 -9.56 1.88 3.80
C LEU A 48 -8.58 1.82 2.64
N ALA A 49 -7.38 1.28 2.86
CA ALA A 49 -6.39 1.10 1.81
C ALA A 49 -6.89 0.17 0.69
N TRP A 50 -7.54 -0.95 1.00
CA TRP A 50 -8.14 -1.83 -0.02
C TRP A 50 -9.14 -1.10 -0.90
N ARG A 51 -9.96 -0.20 -0.32
CA ARG A 51 -10.94 0.61 -1.06
C ARG A 51 -10.30 1.70 -1.92
N ALA A 52 -9.07 2.11 -1.59
CA ALA A 52 -8.30 3.04 -2.42
C ALA A 52 -7.78 2.37 -3.71
N PHE A 53 -7.45 1.07 -3.66
CA PHE A 53 -7.00 0.32 -4.82
C PHE A 53 -8.15 -0.29 -5.65
N TYR A 54 -9.28 -0.62 -5.02
CA TYR A 54 -10.39 -1.30 -5.67
C TYR A 54 -11.74 -0.71 -5.25
N THR A 55 -12.55 -0.36 -6.25
CA THR A 55 -13.84 0.31 -6.05
C THR A 55 -14.87 -0.56 -5.36
N THR A 56 -14.91 -1.86 -5.68
CA THR A 56 -15.97 -2.76 -5.19
C THR A 56 -15.46 -3.75 -4.16
N ARG A 57 -16.35 -4.13 -3.23
CA ARG A 57 -16.05 -5.18 -2.23
C ARG A 57 -15.69 -6.52 -2.91
N ARG A 58 -16.34 -6.82 -4.03
CA ARG A 58 -16.09 -8.03 -4.81
C ARG A 58 -14.66 -8.06 -5.34
N ASP A 59 -14.18 -6.95 -5.91
CA ASP A 59 -12.80 -6.87 -6.41
C ASP A 59 -11.78 -7.06 -5.30
N VAL A 60 -12.01 -6.45 -4.13
CA VAL A 60 -11.16 -6.65 -2.94
C VAL A 60 -11.11 -8.13 -2.54
N GLU A 61 -12.27 -8.77 -2.41
CA GLU A 61 -12.36 -10.19 -2.03
C GLU A 61 -11.67 -11.10 -3.05
N ASP A 62 -11.87 -10.86 -4.35
CA ASP A 62 -11.30 -11.67 -5.42
C ASP A 62 -9.77 -11.50 -5.49
N HIS A 63 -9.23 -10.30 -5.27
CA HIS A 63 -7.78 -10.09 -5.20
C HIS A 63 -7.16 -10.72 -3.95
N LYS A 64 -7.81 -10.59 -2.79
CA LYS A 64 -7.38 -11.29 -1.57
C LYS A 64 -7.34 -12.80 -1.77
N LYS A 65 -8.36 -13.41 -2.40
CA LYS A 65 -8.38 -14.85 -2.74
C LYS A 65 -7.25 -15.25 -3.68
N ARG A 66 -6.83 -14.36 -4.58
CA ARG A 66 -5.69 -14.57 -5.50
C ARG A 66 -4.32 -14.35 -4.83
N GLY A 67 -4.31 -14.07 -3.53
CA GLY A 67 -3.09 -13.90 -2.73
C GLY A 67 -2.47 -12.51 -2.79
N PHE A 68 -3.22 -11.50 -3.24
CA PHE A 68 -2.77 -10.11 -3.11
C PHE A 68 -2.83 -9.70 -1.64
N ARG A 69 -1.86 -8.88 -1.21
CA ARG A 69 -1.78 -8.36 0.14
C ARG A 69 -1.44 -6.86 0.13
N LEU A 70 -1.88 -6.16 1.17
CA LEU A 70 -1.42 -4.81 1.45
C LEU A 70 -0.39 -4.82 2.58
N GLU A 71 0.58 -3.93 2.48
CA GLU A 71 1.55 -3.68 3.54
C GLU A 71 1.69 -2.17 3.73
N LEU A 72 1.55 -1.72 4.97
CA LEU A 72 1.86 -0.35 5.35
C LEU A 72 3.33 -0.30 5.75
N MET A 73 4.08 0.62 5.17
CA MET A 73 5.49 0.82 5.51
C MET A 73 5.85 2.30 5.48
N THR A 74 6.98 2.64 6.09
CA THR A 74 7.53 4.00 6.02
C THR A 74 7.95 4.32 4.59
N ARG A 75 7.91 5.59 4.21
CA ARG A 75 8.35 6.07 2.89
C ARG A 75 9.83 5.76 2.65
N ASP A 76 10.65 5.85 3.68
CA ASP A 76 12.06 5.47 3.61
C ASP A 76 12.23 3.99 3.23
N ARG A 77 11.48 3.10 3.89
CA ARG A 77 11.50 1.67 3.58
C ARG A 77 10.95 1.39 2.19
N TRP A 78 9.84 2.03 1.81
CA TRP A 78 9.29 1.95 0.47
C TRP A 78 10.31 2.37 -0.60
N SER A 79 10.99 3.49 -0.39
CA SER A 79 11.96 4.00 -1.37
C SER A 79 13.18 3.11 -1.50
N ALA A 80 13.59 2.43 -0.41
CA ALA A 80 14.72 1.52 -0.42
C ALA A 80 14.36 0.14 -1.01
N GLU A 81 13.20 -0.42 -0.67
CA GLU A 81 12.83 -1.81 -0.99
C GLU A 81 11.90 -1.94 -2.20
N VAL A 82 10.92 -1.06 -2.32
CA VAL A 82 9.79 -1.21 -3.26
C VAL A 82 10.01 -0.42 -4.54
N TYR A 83 10.45 0.84 -4.42
CA TYR A 83 10.69 1.70 -5.58
C TYR A 83 11.63 1.05 -6.62
N PRO A 84 12.76 0.41 -6.25
CA PRO A 84 13.62 -0.26 -7.22
C PRO A 84 12.96 -1.45 -7.92
N LEU A 85 11.98 -2.11 -7.28
CA LEU A 85 11.23 -3.22 -7.87
C LEU A 85 10.21 -2.73 -8.89
N MET A 86 9.58 -1.58 -8.65
CA MET A 86 8.62 -0.97 -9.59
C MET A 86 9.27 -0.47 -10.88
N LEU A 87 10.59 -0.23 -10.86
CA LEU A 87 11.36 0.17 -12.04
C LEU A 87 11.79 -1.02 -12.91
N ARG A 88 11.56 -2.27 -12.47
CA ARG A 88 12.00 -3.44 -13.23
C ARG A 88 11.00 -3.76 -14.36
N PRO A 89 11.48 -3.94 -15.60
CA PRO A 89 10.62 -4.16 -16.76
C PRO A 89 10.11 -5.61 -16.91
N ASP A 90 10.51 -6.52 -16.02
CA ASP A 90 10.30 -7.97 -16.11
C ASP A 90 9.13 -8.50 -15.26
N CYS A 91 8.33 -7.62 -14.66
CA CYS A 91 7.16 -8.04 -13.91
C CYS A 91 6.01 -8.47 -14.86
N PRO A 92 5.53 -9.72 -14.81
CA PRO A 92 4.45 -10.19 -15.70
C PRO A 92 3.08 -9.56 -15.38
N HIS A 93 2.98 -8.73 -14.33
CA HIS A 93 1.74 -8.09 -13.87
C HIS A 93 1.61 -6.62 -14.31
N THR A 94 2.62 -6.06 -15.01
CA THR A 94 2.53 -4.72 -15.62
C THR A 94 1.85 -4.72 -17.00
N THR A 95 1.21 -5.83 -17.39
CA THR A 95 0.54 -6.03 -18.69
C THR A 95 -0.94 -6.30 -18.53
#